data_AF-A0A060SRB2-F1
#
_entry.id   AF-A0A060SRB2-F1
#
_cell.length_a   1.000
_cell.length_b   1.000
_cell.length_c   1.000
_cell.angle_alpha   90.00
_cell.angle_beta   90.00
_cell.angle_gamma   90.00
#
_symmetry.space_group_name_H-M   'P 1'
#
loop_
_entity.id
_entity.type
_entity.pdbx_description
1 polymer ?
#
loop_
_entity_poly.entity_id
_entity_poly.type
_entity_poly.pdbx_seq_one_letter_code
_entity_poly.pdbx_strand_id
1 'polypeptide(L)'
;MGATRAQKELYFQKLKELVAKYPSIFVVNVDNVGSNQMHQIRVALRGKGVVVMGKNTMVRRALRSILGDYPHFERLLPAVKGNIGFVFTADDLKEVRDIIQSNKVAAPARAGALAPKDVTIPAGNTGMEPGKTSFFQALGIPTKIARGTIEIVSDVQVVTAGTRVGPSEATLLNMLNISPFTYGMTVVQIFDKGNIFSPEVLDISDQELLDRFTAGIKTIAAISLAINYPTLASVVHSLVNAYKNLIAIALVTDYTFEGAEKAKEYIANPEAFAVAAAPAAASESSAPAAEAAAAKEEEKEESDDDMGFGLFD
;
A
#
# COMPACT_ATOMS: atom_id res chain seq x y z
N MET A 1 39.92 -1.50 16.51
CA MET A 1 40.53 -0.19 16.86
C MET A 1 39.45 0.86 16.97
N GLY A 2 39.58 1.83 17.89
CA GLY A 2 38.63 2.95 17.99
C GLY A 2 38.95 4.03 16.95
N ALA A 3 37.92 4.61 16.32
CA ALA A 3 38.09 5.71 15.37
C ALA A 3 38.90 6.87 15.98
N THR A 4 39.86 7.39 15.22
CA THR A 4 40.76 8.47 15.66
C THR A 4 39.98 9.76 15.92
N ARG A 5 40.57 10.70 16.67
CA ARG A 5 39.93 11.98 16.98
C ARG A 5 39.55 12.76 15.70
N ALA A 6 40.46 12.81 14.72
CA ALA A 6 40.20 13.42 13.42
C ALA A 6 39.02 12.78 12.67
N GLN A 7 38.92 11.45 12.62
CA GLN A 7 37.79 10.76 11.99
C GLN A 7 36.44 11.08 12.65
N LYS A 8 36.45 11.29 13.97
CA LYS A 8 35.27 11.73 14.72
C LYS A 8 34.89 13.17 14.39
N GLU A 9 35.86 14.07 14.31
CA GLU A 9 35.67 15.49 13.95
C GLU A 9 35.12 15.64 12.52
N LEU A 10 35.66 14.91 11.54
CA LEU A 10 35.11 14.82 10.18
C LEU A 10 33.66 14.30 10.15
N TYR A 11 33.32 13.33 11.00
CA TYR A 11 31.95 12.83 11.11
C TYR A 11 30.99 13.87 11.70
N PHE A 12 31.44 14.67 12.68
CA PHE A 12 30.65 15.79 13.22
C PHE A 12 30.42 16.89 12.17
N GLN A 13 31.44 17.24 11.39
CA GLN A 13 31.32 18.21 10.28
C GLN A 13 30.30 17.73 9.24
N LYS A 14 30.46 16.49 8.74
CA LYS A 14 29.54 15.91 7.76
C LYS A 14 28.09 15.84 8.27
N LEU A 15 27.86 15.53 9.55
CA LEU A 15 26.51 15.58 10.12
C LEU A 15 25.96 17.01 10.17
N LYS A 16 26.76 18.02 10.54
CA LYS A 16 26.34 19.42 10.54
C LYS A 16 25.95 19.91 9.15
N GLU A 17 26.76 19.60 8.14
CA GLU A 17 26.50 19.92 6.74
C GLU A 17 25.18 19.30 6.24
N LEU A 18 24.93 18.02 6.55
CA LEU A 18 23.71 17.33 6.12
C LEU A 18 22.46 17.82 6.86
N VAL A 19 22.57 18.12 8.16
CA VAL A 19 21.49 18.72 8.96
C VAL A 19 21.13 20.13 8.48
N ALA A 20 22.11 20.92 8.04
CA ALA A 20 21.86 22.24 7.48
C ALA A 20 21.31 22.19 6.04
N LYS A 21 21.71 21.19 5.24
CA LYS A 21 21.32 21.06 3.83
C LYS A 21 19.91 20.48 3.62
N TYR A 22 19.48 19.53 4.46
CA TYR A 22 18.27 18.75 4.25
C TYR A 22 17.22 19.03 5.34
N PRO A 23 15.99 19.44 4.97
CA PRO A 23 14.94 19.75 5.94
C PRO A 23 14.35 18.50 6.61
N SER A 24 14.42 17.35 5.94
CA SER A 24 13.76 16.11 6.33
C SER A 24 14.77 15.01 6.64
N ILE A 25 14.49 14.24 7.69
CA ILE A 25 15.34 13.13 8.16
C ILE A 25 14.47 11.91 8.50
N PHE A 26 14.71 10.79 7.83
CA PHE A 26 14.18 9.50 8.23
C PHE A 26 15.12 8.83 9.24
N VAL A 27 14.56 8.42 10.38
CA VAL A 27 15.20 7.54 11.36
C VAL A 27 14.85 6.10 10.98
N VAL A 28 15.81 5.36 10.43
CA VAL A 28 15.61 3.99 9.93
C VAL A 28 16.25 2.95 10.84
N ASN A 29 15.59 1.82 11.08
CA ASN A 29 16.19 0.63 11.66
C ASN A 29 16.76 -0.26 10.55
N VAL A 30 17.98 -0.76 10.76
CA VAL A 30 18.82 -1.50 9.81
C VAL A 30 19.13 -2.92 10.34
N ASP A 31 18.26 -3.46 11.19
CA ASP A 31 18.35 -4.83 11.70
C ASP A 31 18.22 -5.89 10.59
N ASN A 32 19.14 -6.86 10.62
CA ASN A 32 19.28 -7.94 9.62
C ASN A 32 19.53 -7.50 8.16
N VAL A 33 19.80 -6.22 7.89
CA VAL A 33 20.11 -5.72 6.55
C VAL A 33 21.57 -6.01 6.17
N GLY A 34 21.78 -6.63 5.02
CA GLY A 34 23.12 -7.00 4.51
C GLY A 34 23.89 -5.82 3.88
N SER A 35 25.22 -5.92 3.84
CA SER A 35 26.08 -4.89 3.24
C SER A 35 25.73 -4.57 1.78
N ASN A 36 25.38 -5.59 0.98
CA ASN A 36 24.98 -5.42 -0.42
C ASN A 36 23.62 -4.70 -0.54
N GLN A 37 22.66 -5.02 0.35
CA GLN A 37 21.36 -4.33 0.42
C GLN A 37 21.56 -2.85 0.75
N MET A 38 22.41 -2.54 1.75
CA MET A 38 22.78 -1.15 2.06
C MET A 38 23.48 -0.45 0.89
N HIS A 39 24.21 -1.17 0.05
CA HIS A 39 24.82 -0.59 -1.15
C HIS A 39 23.76 -0.31 -2.23
N GLN A 40 22.87 -1.27 -2.50
CA GLN A 40 21.75 -1.12 -3.44
C GLN A 40 20.84 0.06 -3.06
N ILE A 41 20.44 0.17 -1.78
CA ILE A 41 19.59 1.28 -1.31
C ILE A 41 20.35 2.62 -1.39
N ARG A 42 21.66 2.64 -1.14
CA ARG A 42 22.49 3.84 -1.39
C ARG A 42 22.64 4.20 -2.87
N VAL A 43 22.45 3.27 -3.80
CA VAL A 43 22.39 3.54 -5.24
C VAL A 43 21.02 4.07 -5.61
N ALA A 44 19.95 3.43 -5.14
CA ALA A 44 18.56 3.84 -5.38
C ALA A 44 18.23 5.24 -4.81
N LEU A 45 18.85 5.61 -3.68
CA LEU A 45 18.68 6.94 -3.08
C LEU A 45 19.63 8.02 -3.66
N ARG A 46 20.49 7.72 -4.65
CA ARG A 46 21.32 8.78 -5.27
C ARG A 46 20.44 9.85 -5.92
N GLY A 47 20.83 11.10 -5.77
CA GLY A 47 19.98 12.25 -6.13
C GLY A 47 19.01 12.61 -5.01
N LYS A 48 18.13 11.67 -4.62
CA LYS A 48 17.03 11.93 -3.67
C LYS A 48 17.45 12.06 -2.20
N GLY A 49 18.51 11.36 -1.78
CA GLY A 49 18.86 11.29 -0.37
C GLY A 49 20.27 10.80 -0.04
N VAL A 50 20.69 11.03 1.21
CA VAL A 50 21.99 10.60 1.73
C VAL A 50 21.80 9.75 2.99
N VAL A 51 22.18 8.47 2.90
CA VAL A 51 22.18 7.55 4.04
C VAL A 51 23.46 7.72 4.87
N VAL A 52 23.32 8.02 6.16
CA VAL A 52 24.40 8.10 7.14
C VAL A 52 24.14 7.13 8.30
N MET A 53 25.06 6.19 8.47
CA MET A 53 25.12 5.35 9.67
C MET A 53 26.01 6.01 10.73
N GLY A 54 25.75 5.75 12.01
CA GLY A 54 26.52 6.33 13.11
C GLY A 54 26.41 5.55 14.41
N LYS A 55 27.44 5.61 15.25
CA LYS A 55 27.35 5.06 16.61
C LYS A 55 26.43 5.97 17.44
N ASN A 56 25.38 5.41 18.06
CA ASN A 56 24.37 6.17 18.81
C ASN A 56 24.95 7.20 19.81
N THR A 57 26.04 6.85 20.51
CA THR A 57 26.70 7.77 21.45
C THR A 57 27.40 8.95 20.77
N MET A 58 27.92 8.75 19.55
CA MET A 58 28.50 9.81 18.72
C MET A 58 27.41 10.73 18.17
N VAL A 59 26.34 10.16 17.59
CA VAL A 59 25.22 10.93 17.03
C VAL A 59 24.52 11.75 18.11
N ARG A 60 24.22 11.16 19.28
CA ARG A 60 23.61 11.91 20.40
C ARG A 60 24.51 13.05 20.91
N ARG A 61 25.84 12.92 20.82
CA ARG A 61 26.77 14.02 21.11
C ARG A 61 26.79 15.08 20.00
N ALA A 62 26.62 14.67 18.73
CA ALA A 62 26.58 15.56 17.58
C ALA A 62 25.33 16.45 17.62
N LEU A 63 24.15 15.84 17.76
CA LEU A 63 22.88 16.56 17.83
C LEU A 63 22.87 17.54 19.01
N ARG A 64 23.37 17.12 20.19
CA ARG A 64 23.52 18.02 21.35
C ARG A 64 24.43 19.24 21.12
N SER A 65 25.43 19.16 20.23
CA SER A 65 26.27 20.32 19.88
C SER A 65 25.71 21.17 18.73
N ILE A 66 24.51 20.83 18.24
CA ILE A 66 23.74 21.55 17.21
C ILE A 66 22.47 22.19 17.81
N LEU A 67 22.05 21.77 19.02
CA LEU A 67 20.86 22.31 19.71
C LEU A 67 20.89 23.83 19.94
N GLY A 68 22.08 24.45 20.01
CA GLY A 68 22.21 25.90 20.13
C GLY A 68 21.74 26.65 18.88
N ASP A 69 21.95 26.06 17.70
CA ASP A 69 21.56 26.62 16.40
C ASP A 69 20.14 26.17 16.01
N TYR A 70 19.78 24.93 16.36
CA TYR A 70 18.52 24.27 15.99
C TYR A 70 17.92 23.48 17.17
N PRO A 71 17.08 24.10 18.02
CA PRO A 71 16.56 23.45 19.23
C PRO A 71 15.63 22.26 18.93
N HIS A 72 14.99 22.24 17.76
CA HIS A 72 14.01 21.21 17.40
C HIS A 72 14.56 19.78 17.36
N PHE A 73 15.87 19.60 17.15
CA PHE A 73 16.51 18.27 17.14
C PHE A 73 16.57 17.61 18.52
N GLU A 74 16.23 18.29 19.61
CA GLU A 74 16.13 17.67 20.94
C GLU A 74 15.10 16.54 20.93
N ARG A 75 13.99 16.74 20.23
CA ARG A 75 12.90 15.76 20.06
C ARG A 75 13.36 14.47 19.39
N LEU A 76 14.45 14.50 18.62
CA LEU A 76 15.01 13.36 17.90
C LEU A 76 15.91 12.49 18.80
N LEU A 77 16.48 13.05 19.88
CA LEU A 77 17.38 12.33 20.80
C LEU A 77 16.81 11.02 21.41
N PRO A 78 15.52 10.95 21.83
CA PRO A 78 14.91 9.72 22.34
C PRO A 78 14.82 8.60 21.30
N ALA A 79 14.72 8.94 20.01
CA ALA A 79 14.61 8.01 18.88
C ALA A 79 15.91 7.24 18.65
N VAL A 80 17.08 7.79 19.01
CA VAL A 80 18.41 7.23 18.70
C VAL A 80 18.81 6.07 19.64
N LYS A 81 18.10 4.94 19.51
CA LYS A 81 18.25 3.68 20.27
C LYS A 81 18.18 2.47 19.33
N GLY A 82 18.94 1.40 19.61
CA GLY A 82 19.01 0.24 18.72
C GLY A 82 19.95 0.44 17.52
N ASN A 83 19.70 -0.27 16.42
CA ASN A 83 20.55 -0.30 15.23
C ASN A 83 20.05 0.69 14.16
N ILE A 84 20.33 1.97 14.37
CA ILE A 84 19.70 3.05 13.60
C ILE A 84 20.64 3.71 12.58
N GLY A 85 20.08 4.04 11.43
CA GLY A 85 20.62 4.95 10.42
C GLY A 85 19.76 6.21 10.26
N PHE A 86 20.34 7.21 9.59
CA PHE A 86 19.64 8.43 9.17
C PHE A 86 19.64 8.52 7.65
N VAL A 87 18.50 8.85 7.06
CA VAL A 87 18.42 9.22 5.63
C VAL A 87 17.98 10.67 5.56
N PHE A 88 18.86 11.52 5.04
CA PHE A 88 18.62 12.95 4.84
C PHE A 88 18.05 13.16 3.44
N THR A 89 16.90 13.83 3.31
CA THR A 89 16.23 14.11 2.03
C THR A 89 15.64 15.52 1.98
N ALA A 90 15.43 16.02 0.76
CA ALA A 90 14.67 17.24 0.47
C ALA A 90 13.42 16.96 -0.38
N ASP A 91 13.39 15.78 -1.04
CA ASP A 91 12.29 15.29 -1.86
C ASP A 91 11.09 14.82 -1.02
N ASP A 92 10.00 14.46 -1.71
CA ASP A 92 8.77 14.02 -1.07
C ASP A 92 8.93 12.80 -0.15
N LEU A 93 8.21 12.83 0.97
CA LEU A 93 8.33 11.87 2.04
C LEU A 93 7.71 10.51 1.67
N LYS A 94 6.65 10.47 0.85
CA LYS A 94 6.01 9.22 0.42
C LYS A 94 6.94 8.49 -0.56
N GLU A 95 7.41 9.17 -1.61
CA GLU A 95 8.34 8.57 -2.60
C GLU A 95 9.62 7.98 -1.96
N VAL A 96 10.26 8.72 -1.06
CA VAL A 96 11.50 8.28 -0.40
C VAL A 96 11.23 7.05 0.47
N ARG A 97 10.10 7.03 1.19
CA ARG A 97 9.69 5.89 2.01
C ARG A 97 9.44 4.65 1.15
N ASP A 98 8.81 4.79 0.00
CA ASP A 98 8.55 3.68 -0.90
C ASP A 98 9.83 3.13 -1.56
N ILE A 99 10.80 4.00 -1.87
CA ILE A 99 12.14 3.58 -2.33
C ILE A 99 12.91 2.83 -1.22
N ILE A 100 12.78 3.25 0.04
CA ILE A 100 13.37 2.54 1.19
C ILE A 100 12.68 1.18 1.40
N GLN A 101 11.35 1.12 1.26
CA GLN A 101 10.55 -0.08 1.53
C GLN A 101 10.46 -1.09 0.38
N SER A 102 10.64 -0.67 -0.87
CA SER A 102 10.64 -1.56 -2.04
C SER A 102 11.87 -2.49 -2.06
N ASN A 103 13.00 -2.02 -1.54
CA ASN A 103 14.25 -2.77 -1.42
C ASN A 103 14.23 -3.76 -0.22
N LYS A 104 13.20 -4.62 -0.17
CA LYS A 104 13.08 -5.76 0.74
C LYS A 104 13.67 -7.01 0.08
N VAL A 105 14.47 -7.76 0.82
CA VAL A 105 15.09 -9.00 0.33
C VAL A 105 14.61 -10.18 1.16
N ALA A 106 14.23 -11.25 0.47
CA ALA A 106 13.86 -12.52 1.10
C ALA A 106 15.07 -13.10 1.85
N ALA A 107 14.83 -13.55 3.07
CA ALA A 107 15.87 -13.97 3.99
C ALA A 107 15.52 -15.32 4.64
N PRO A 108 16.53 -16.17 4.88
CA PRO A 108 16.33 -17.45 5.55
C PRO A 108 15.87 -17.25 7.00
N ALA A 109 15.00 -18.15 7.44
CA ALA A 109 14.67 -18.29 8.86
C ALA A 109 15.93 -18.67 9.65
N ARG A 110 16.21 -17.93 10.73
CA ARG A 110 17.33 -18.21 11.65
C ARG A 110 16.81 -18.85 12.92
N ALA A 111 17.46 -19.93 13.36
CA ALA A 111 17.14 -20.59 14.62
C ALA A 111 17.16 -19.59 15.79
N GLY A 112 16.12 -19.62 16.64
CA GLY A 112 15.96 -18.74 17.79
C GLY A 112 15.49 -17.31 17.49
N ALA A 113 15.36 -16.92 16.22
CA ALA A 113 14.75 -15.63 15.85
C ALA A 113 13.23 -15.67 16.09
N LEU A 114 12.64 -14.50 16.41
CA LEU A 114 11.19 -14.35 16.45
C LEU A 114 10.63 -14.25 15.03
N ALA A 115 9.57 -15.00 14.74
CA ALA A 115 8.92 -14.99 13.44
C ALA A 115 8.02 -13.74 13.29
N PRO A 116 8.27 -12.83 12.33
CA PRO A 116 7.43 -11.65 12.08
C PRO A 116 6.12 -11.99 11.35
N LYS A 117 6.02 -13.16 10.74
CA LYS A 117 4.85 -13.68 10.01
C LYS A 117 4.76 -15.19 10.18
N ASP A 118 3.56 -15.72 9.97
CA ASP A 118 3.32 -17.15 9.85
C ASP A 118 4.07 -17.75 8.66
N VAL A 119 4.52 -19.00 8.81
CA VAL A 119 5.25 -19.74 7.77
C VAL A 119 4.55 -21.05 7.47
N THR A 120 3.96 -21.14 6.28
CA THR A 120 3.40 -22.36 5.71
C THR A 120 4.36 -22.97 4.69
N ILE A 121 4.37 -24.29 4.61
CA ILE A 121 5.05 -25.04 3.54
C ILE A 121 3.97 -25.63 2.63
N PRO A 122 4.00 -25.36 1.31
CA PRO A 122 3.02 -25.88 0.38
C PRO A 122 3.21 -27.38 0.12
N ALA A 123 2.12 -28.07 -0.21
CA ALA A 123 2.12 -29.42 -0.71
C ALA A 123 2.84 -29.54 -2.06
N GLY A 124 3.44 -30.70 -2.34
CA GLY A 124 4.15 -30.98 -3.58
C GLY A 124 5.52 -31.63 -3.40
N ASN A 125 6.21 -31.86 -4.52
CA ASN A 125 7.49 -32.55 -4.53
C ASN A 125 8.64 -31.62 -4.08
N THR A 126 9.39 -32.04 -3.07
CA THR A 126 10.55 -31.31 -2.54
C THR A 126 11.84 -31.52 -3.36
N GLY A 127 11.87 -32.53 -4.24
CA GLY A 127 13.07 -32.91 -4.98
C GLY A 127 14.17 -33.57 -4.13
N MET A 128 13.93 -33.81 -2.83
CA MET A 128 14.91 -34.35 -1.89
C MET A 128 14.94 -35.89 -1.91
N GLU A 129 16.14 -36.45 -1.70
CA GLU A 129 16.35 -37.89 -1.60
C GLU A 129 15.64 -38.52 -0.37
N PRO A 130 15.19 -39.79 -0.44
CA PRO A 130 14.37 -40.41 0.60
C PRO A 130 15.02 -40.52 1.99
N GLY A 131 16.36 -40.48 2.06
CA GLY A 131 17.12 -40.62 3.30
C GLY A 131 16.90 -39.49 4.33
N LYS A 132 16.28 -38.37 3.93
CA LYS A 132 15.99 -37.22 4.81
C LYS A 132 14.54 -37.15 5.32
N THR A 133 13.73 -38.19 5.08
CA THR A 133 12.32 -38.28 5.53
C THR A 133 12.12 -38.11 7.04
N SER A 134 13.10 -38.54 7.86
CA SER A 134 13.06 -38.42 9.32
C SER A 134 12.92 -36.98 9.83
N PHE A 135 13.47 -35.99 9.11
CA PHE A 135 13.36 -34.58 9.50
C PHE A 135 11.94 -34.03 9.37
N PHE A 136 11.20 -34.48 8.35
CA PHE A 136 9.80 -34.06 8.13
C PHE A 136 8.88 -34.73 9.17
N GLN A 137 9.11 -36.01 9.46
CA GLN A 137 8.38 -36.75 10.49
C GLN A 137 8.58 -36.16 11.90
N ALA A 138 9.82 -35.76 12.25
CA ALA A 138 10.13 -35.13 13.53
C ALA A 138 9.44 -33.76 13.73
N LEU A 139 9.00 -33.11 12.64
CA LEU A 139 8.25 -31.85 12.64
C LEU A 139 6.74 -32.05 12.42
N GLY A 140 6.26 -33.29 12.39
CA GLY A 140 4.84 -33.59 12.18
C GLY A 140 4.31 -33.30 10.77
N ILE A 141 5.19 -33.10 9.78
CA ILE A 141 4.80 -32.80 8.39
C ILE A 141 4.47 -34.12 7.67
N PRO A 142 3.27 -34.30 7.10
CA PRO A 142 2.88 -35.51 6.41
C PRO A 142 3.57 -35.58 5.04
N THR A 143 4.55 -36.48 4.90
CA THR A 143 5.28 -36.71 3.66
C THR A 143 5.16 -38.15 3.17
N LYS A 144 5.10 -38.32 1.85
CA LYS A 144 5.11 -39.61 1.15
C LYS A 144 6.31 -39.67 0.21
N ILE A 145 6.85 -40.87 -0.01
CA ILE A 145 7.88 -41.07 -1.04
C ILE A 145 7.17 -41.34 -2.36
N ALA A 146 7.40 -40.47 -3.36
CA ALA A 146 6.83 -40.58 -4.69
C ALA A 146 7.94 -40.41 -5.74
N ARG A 147 8.00 -41.32 -6.71
CA ARG A 147 8.98 -41.30 -7.83
C ARG A 147 10.45 -41.19 -7.39
N GLY A 148 10.80 -41.70 -6.20
CA GLY A 148 12.16 -41.64 -5.64
C GLY A 148 12.49 -40.35 -4.89
N THR A 149 11.55 -39.41 -4.77
CA THR A 149 11.70 -38.12 -4.06
C THR A 149 10.68 -37.97 -2.93
N ILE A 150 10.95 -37.08 -1.97
CA ILE A 150 10.01 -36.77 -0.87
C ILE A 150 8.95 -35.76 -1.35
N GLU A 151 7.67 -36.12 -1.21
CA GLU A 151 6.50 -35.29 -1.55
C GLU A 151 5.70 -34.96 -0.28
N ILE A 152 5.34 -33.69 -0.11
CA ILE A 152 4.51 -33.20 1.01
C ILE A 152 3.04 -33.37 0.61
N VAL A 153 2.25 -34.04 1.46
CA VAL A 153 0.87 -34.45 1.15
C VAL A 153 -0.13 -33.30 1.27
N SER A 154 0.07 -32.38 2.20
CA SER A 154 -0.81 -31.25 2.48
C SER A 154 -0.02 -30.07 3.01
N ASP A 155 -0.53 -28.85 2.78
CA ASP A 155 0.03 -27.63 3.35
C ASP A 155 0.05 -27.71 4.89
N VAL A 156 1.18 -27.39 5.50
CA VAL A 156 1.32 -27.35 6.97
C VAL A 156 1.98 -26.05 7.40
N GLN A 157 1.40 -25.41 8.41
CA GLN A 157 2.00 -24.27 9.09
C GLN A 157 3.08 -24.77 10.06
N VAL A 158 4.32 -24.39 9.81
CA VAL A 158 5.49 -24.82 10.61
C VAL A 158 5.82 -23.80 11.70
N VAL A 159 5.58 -22.51 11.45
CA VAL A 159 5.86 -21.45 12.43
C VAL A 159 4.67 -20.49 12.51
N THR A 160 4.28 -20.13 13.73
CA THR A 160 3.28 -19.09 14.02
C THR A 160 3.95 -17.75 14.32
N ALA A 161 3.34 -16.65 13.90
CA ALA A 161 3.84 -15.30 14.16
C ALA A 161 4.04 -15.06 15.67
N GLY A 162 5.17 -14.44 16.03
CA GLY A 162 5.55 -14.17 17.42
C GLY A 162 6.22 -15.33 18.18
N THR A 163 6.25 -16.55 17.62
CA THR A 163 7.03 -17.66 18.20
C THR A 163 8.51 -17.59 17.78
N ARG A 164 9.37 -18.32 18.51
CA ARG A 164 10.79 -18.46 18.15
C ARG A 164 10.97 -19.67 17.24
N VAL A 165 11.59 -19.46 16.08
CA VAL A 165 11.84 -20.54 15.10
C VAL A 165 12.77 -21.59 15.71
N GLY A 166 12.35 -22.85 15.68
CA GLY A 166 13.14 -24.00 16.10
C GLY A 166 14.36 -24.23 15.19
N PRO A 167 15.43 -24.87 15.70
CA PRO A 167 16.61 -25.15 14.88
C PRO A 167 16.30 -26.12 13.73
N SER A 168 15.46 -27.14 13.97
CA SER A 168 14.95 -28.08 12.98
C SER A 168 14.14 -27.38 11.88
N GLU A 169 13.17 -26.56 12.27
CA GLU A 169 12.32 -25.76 11.37
C GLU A 169 13.16 -24.85 10.46
N ALA A 170 14.10 -24.10 11.04
CA ALA A 170 15.01 -23.24 10.30
C ALA A 170 15.86 -24.04 9.30
N THR A 171 16.42 -25.19 9.71
CA THR A 171 17.19 -26.03 8.77
C THR A 171 16.35 -26.60 7.65
N LEU A 172 15.09 -26.99 7.91
CA LEU A 172 14.19 -27.53 6.89
C LEU A 172 13.81 -26.46 5.87
N LEU A 173 13.40 -25.26 6.32
CA LEU A 173 13.07 -24.14 5.44
C LEU A 173 14.26 -23.78 4.53
N ASN A 174 15.47 -23.77 5.07
CA ASN A 174 16.70 -23.55 4.31
C ASN A 174 16.98 -24.68 3.30
N MET A 175 16.70 -25.95 3.63
CA MET A 175 16.85 -27.06 2.67
C MET A 175 15.81 -27.03 1.55
N LEU A 176 14.59 -26.53 1.82
CA LEU A 176 13.56 -26.31 0.79
C LEU A 176 13.76 -25.02 -0.02
N ASN A 177 14.81 -24.24 0.27
CA ASN A 177 15.06 -22.90 -0.28
C ASN A 177 13.91 -21.89 -0.02
N ILE A 178 13.06 -22.15 0.98
CA ILE A 178 11.98 -21.25 1.39
C ILE A 178 12.56 -20.18 2.32
N SER A 179 12.50 -18.93 1.89
CA SER A 179 12.97 -17.75 2.63
C SER A 179 11.77 -16.88 3.03
N PRO A 180 11.07 -17.22 4.14
CA PRO A 180 9.72 -16.70 4.40
C PRO A 180 9.70 -15.26 4.94
N PHE A 181 10.83 -14.74 5.40
CA PHE A 181 10.92 -13.42 6.01
C PHE A 181 11.56 -12.44 5.03
N THR A 182 10.95 -11.27 4.85
CA THR A 182 11.57 -10.16 4.13
C THR A 182 12.22 -9.22 5.13
N TYR A 183 13.55 -9.08 5.06
CA TYR A 183 14.27 -8.03 5.78
C TYR A 183 14.60 -6.88 4.81
N GLY A 184 14.51 -5.67 5.33
CA GLY A 184 14.78 -4.42 4.64
C GLY A 184 14.86 -3.29 5.67
N MET A 185 15.29 -2.11 5.25
CA MET A 185 15.28 -0.97 6.15
C MET A 185 13.83 -0.58 6.50
N THR A 186 13.56 -0.43 7.79
CA THR A 186 12.24 -0.01 8.30
C THR A 186 12.32 1.41 8.82
N VAL A 187 11.34 2.25 8.49
CA VAL A 187 11.25 3.61 9.02
C VAL A 187 10.66 3.55 10.43
N VAL A 188 11.39 4.06 11.42
CA VAL A 188 10.94 4.10 12.83
C VAL A 188 10.25 5.42 13.13
N GLN A 189 10.86 6.53 12.72
CA GLN A 189 10.33 7.88 12.89
C GLN A 189 10.80 8.77 11.73
N ILE A 190 10.04 9.82 11.45
CA ILE A 190 10.34 10.83 10.44
C ILE A 190 10.43 12.17 11.14
N PHE A 191 11.43 12.96 10.84
CA PHE A 191 11.56 14.35 11.26
C PHE A 191 11.41 15.26 10.04
N ASP A 192 10.49 16.21 10.08
CA ASP A 192 10.38 17.30 9.10
C ASP A 192 10.07 18.60 9.85
N LYS A 193 10.81 19.67 9.54
CA LYS A 193 10.64 21.05 10.05
C LYS A 193 10.37 21.15 11.56
N GLY A 194 11.01 20.29 12.36
CA GLY A 194 10.91 20.30 13.82
C GLY A 194 9.79 19.48 14.45
N ASN A 195 8.96 18.83 13.62
CA ASN A 195 7.96 17.85 14.05
C ASN A 195 8.49 16.43 13.84
N ILE A 196 7.96 15.48 14.62
CA ILE A 196 8.26 14.06 14.51
C ILE A 196 6.96 13.31 14.24
N PHE A 197 6.99 12.45 13.22
CA PHE A 197 5.87 11.64 12.78
C PHE A 197 6.21 10.15 12.92
N SER A 198 5.21 9.34 13.26
CA SER A 198 5.29 7.89 13.04
C SER A 198 5.18 7.60 11.53
N PRO A 199 5.72 6.48 11.04
CA PRO A 199 5.62 6.10 9.62
C PRO A 199 4.17 5.89 9.16
N GLU A 200 3.24 5.66 10.08
CA GLU A 200 1.80 5.44 9.84
C GLU A 200 1.09 6.70 9.34
N VAL A 201 1.56 7.90 9.72
CA VAL A 201 0.96 9.17 9.26
C VAL A 201 1.12 9.35 7.74
N LEU A 202 2.13 8.73 7.14
CA LEU A 202 2.32 8.74 5.68
C LEU A 202 1.48 7.69 4.94
N ASP A 203 0.92 6.71 5.64
CA ASP A 203 0.04 5.69 5.04
C ASP A 203 -1.38 6.21 4.78
N ILE A 204 -1.71 7.43 5.25
CA ILE A 204 -3.02 8.06 4.98
C ILE A 204 -3.19 8.22 3.47
N SER A 205 -4.18 7.50 2.94
CA SER A 205 -4.57 7.55 1.54
C SER A 205 -5.46 8.77 1.25
N ASP A 206 -5.38 9.29 0.03
CA ASP A 206 -6.22 10.42 -0.39
C ASP A 206 -7.70 10.02 -0.44
N GLN A 207 -7.99 8.72 -0.63
CA GLN A 207 -9.33 8.13 -0.55
C GLN A 207 -9.91 8.26 0.87
N GLU A 208 -9.15 7.94 1.92
CA GLU A 208 -9.60 8.15 3.31
C GLU A 208 -9.90 9.63 3.61
N LEU A 209 -9.12 10.56 3.05
CA LEU A 209 -9.38 12.00 3.21
C LEU A 209 -10.70 12.40 2.53
N LEU A 210 -10.97 11.89 1.33
CA LEU A 210 -12.23 12.10 0.61
C LEU A 210 -13.42 11.46 1.36
N ASP A 211 -13.27 10.27 1.92
CA ASP A 211 -14.31 9.61 2.71
C ASP A 211 -14.63 10.36 4.00
N ARG A 212 -13.60 10.88 4.70
CA ARG A 212 -13.78 11.74 5.87
C ARG A 212 -14.45 13.07 5.50
N PHE A 213 -14.09 13.67 4.37
CA PHE A 213 -14.68 14.91 3.90
C PHE A 213 -16.15 14.72 3.47
N THR A 214 -16.46 13.66 2.71
CA THR A 214 -17.84 13.33 2.33
C THR A 214 -18.70 12.92 3.52
N ALA A 215 -18.14 12.26 4.54
CA ALA A 215 -18.82 12.03 5.81
C ALA A 215 -19.16 13.36 6.51
N GLY A 216 -18.25 14.33 6.50
CA GLY A 216 -18.50 15.69 6.99
C GLY A 216 -19.61 16.42 6.20
N ILE A 217 -19.63 16.31 4.88
CA ILE A 217 -20.71 16.87 4.05
C ILE A 217 -22.04 16.20 4.39
N LYS A 218 -22.07 14.86 4.57
CA LYS A 218 -23.28 14.11 4.95
C LYS A 218 -23.82 14.54 6.31
N THR A 219 -22.97 14.75 7.32
CA THR A 219 -23.43 15.24 8.64
C THR A 219 -23.95 16.67 8.58
N ILE A 220 -23.27 17.57 7.84
CA ILE A 220 -23.74 18.94 7.62
C ILE A 220 -25.09 18.95 6.90
N ALA A 221 -25.27 18.11 5.88
CA ALA A 221 -26.54 17.96 5.15
C ALA A 221 -27.66 17.39 6.03
N ALA A 222 -27.36 16.42 6.90
CA ALA A 222 -28.33 15.89 7.86
C ALA A 222 -28.76 16.96 8.89
N ILE A 223 -27.82 17.79 9.37
CA ILE A 223 -28.09 18.89 10.29
C ILE A 223 -28.93 19.97 9.62
N SER A 224 -28.61 20.40 8.40
CA SER A 224 -29.40 21.42 7.70
C SER A 224 -30.81 20.96 7.34
N LEU A 225 -30.99 19.66 7.04
CA LEU A 225 -32.31 19.04 6.88
C LEU A 225 -33.09 19.03 8.20
N ALA A 226 -32.48 18.63 9.32
CA ALA A 226 -33.14 18.61 10.62
C ALA A 226 -33.57 20.00 11.13
N ILE A 227 -32.78 21.03 10.84
CA ILE A 227 -33.06 22.43 11.20
C ILE A 227 -34.03 23.10 10.19
N ASN A 228 -34.36 22.43 9.08
CA ASN A 228 -35.09 22.99 7.93
C ASN A 228 -34.42 24.26 7.34
N TYR A 229 -33.09 24.35 7.42
CA TYR A 229 -32.35 25.48 6.87
C TYR A 229 -32.00 25.23 5.39
N PRO A 230 -32.48 26.06 4.45
CA PRO A 230 -32.23 25.87 3.03
C PRO A 230 -30.79 26.24 2.66
N THR A 231 -29.99 25.22 2.34
CA THR A 231 -28.68 25.34 1.70
C THR A 231 -28.73 24.68 0.33
N LEU A 232 -27.78 25.00 -0.56
CA LEU A 232 -27.72 24.39 -1.90
C LEU A 232 -27.74 22.85 -1.87
N ALA A 233 -27.19 22.24 -0.82
CA ALA A 233 -27.23 20.79 -0.61
C ALA A 233 -28.55 20.25 -0.03
N SER A 234 -29.26 21.03 0.81
CA SER A 234 -30.50 20.57 1.47
C SER A 234 -31.77 20.86 0.68
N VAL A 235 -31.86 21.92 -0.14
CA VAL A 235 -33.12 22.32 -0.82
C VAL A 235 -33.77 21.17 -1.61
N VAL A 236 -32.99 20.45 -2.43
CA VAL A 236 -33.50 19.31 -3.22
C VAL A 236 -34.03 18.20 -2.30
N HIS A 237 -33.28 17.87 -1.25
CA HIS A 237 -33.64 16.83 -0.29
C HIS A 237 -34.86 17.22 0.56
N SER A 238 -35.03 18.50 0.93
CA SER A 238 -36.22 19.01 1.63
C SER A 238 -37.49 18.89 0.79
N LEU A 239 -37.42 19.26 -0.51
CA LEU A 239 -38.55 19.13 -1.43
C LEU A 239 -38.94 17.66 -1.65
N VAL A 240 -37.96 16.79 -1.85
CA VAL A 240 -38.19 15.33 -1.99
C VAL A 240 -38.78 14.74 -0.71
N ASN A 241 -38.33 15.16 0.47
CA ASN A 241 -38.88 14.68 1.74
C ASN A 241 -40.31 15.18 1.98
N ALA A 242 -40.64 16.42 1.62
CA ALA A 242 -42.03 16.90 1.65
C ALA A 242 -42.94 16.06 0.73
N TYR A 243 -42.47 15.73 -0.49
CA TYR A 243 -43.21 14.88 -1.42
C TYR A 243 -43.36 13.44 -0.90
N LYS A 244 -42.32 12.85 -0.30
CA LYS A 244 -42.38 11.54 0.37
C LYS A 244 -43.40 11.51 1.50
N ASN A 245 -43.49 12.57 2.31
CA ASN A 245 -44.47 12.65 3.40
C ASN A 245 -45.91 12.69 2.87
N LEU A 246 -46.16 13.40 1.76
CA LEU A 246 -47.48 13.41 1.11
C LEU A 246 -47.84 12.03 0.53
N ILE A 247 -46.89 11.33 -0.11
CA ILE A 247 -47.08 9.95 -0.56
C ILE A 247 -47.37 9.02 0.64
N ALA A 248 -46.63 9.14 1.74
CA ALA A 248 -46.83 8.31 2.93
C ALA A 248 -48.25 8.48 3.52
N ILE A 249 -48.77 9.71 3.56
CA ILE A 249 -50.16 9.99 3.97
C ILE A 249 -51.17 9.34 3.00
N ALA A 250 -50.91 9.42 1.69
CA ALA A 250 -51.76 8.80 0.66
C ALA A 250 -51.60 7.28 0.54
N LEU A 251 -50.62 6.65 1.19
CA LEU A 251 -50.55 5.20 1.34
C LEU A 251 -51.40 4.72 2.53
N VAL A 252 -51.54 5.54 3.58
CA VAL A 252 -52.38 5.24 4.75
C VAL A 252 -53.85 5.62 4.53
N THR A 253 -54.12 6.60 3.66
CA THR A 253 -55.47 7.01 3.28
C THR A 253 -55.82 6.47 1.89
N ASP A 254 -57.06 6.02 1.69
CA ASP A 254 -57.48 5.39 0.42
C ASP A 254 -57.53 6.37 -0.76
N TYR A 255 -57.38 7.67 -0.52
CA TYR A 255 -57.28 8.69 -1.57
C TYR A 255 -56.05 8.45 -2.48
N THR A 256 -56.26 8.61 -3.78
CA THR A 256 -55.20 8.48 -4.80
C THR A 256 -54.93 9.81 -5.49
N PHE A 257 -53.72 9.93 -6.03
CA PHE A 257 -53.28 10.97 -6.94
C PHE A 257 -52.20 10.38 -7.85
N GLU A 258 -51.93 10.98 -9.01
CA GLU A 258 -51.07 10.43 -10.07
C GLU A 258 -49.67 9.98 -9.61
N GLY A 259 -49.13 10.60 -8.55
CA GLY A 259 -47.88 10.21 -7.90
C GLY A 259 -47.99 9.10 -6.84
N ALA A 260 -49.15 8.99 -6.17
CA ALA A 260 -49.44 7.92 -5.20
C ALA A 260 -49.90 6.62 -5.88
N GLU A 261 -50.52 6.70 -7.05
CA GLU A 261 -50.95 5.52 -7.82
C GLU A 261 -49.75 4.67 -8.21
N LYS A 262 -48.72 5.29 -8.78
CA LYS A 262 -47.42 4.64 -9.07
C LYS A 262 -46.81 4.03 -7.80
N ALA A 263 -46.85 4.73 -6.66
CA ALA A 263 -46.34 4.21 -5.39
C ALA A 263 -47.15 3.00 -4.87
N LYS A 264 -48.47 3.00 -5.04
CA LYS A 264 -49.37 1.87 -4.72
C LYS A 264 -49.12 0.69 -5.66
N GLU A 265 -48.86 0.93 -6.96
CA GLU A 265 -48.48 -0.09 -7.94
C GLU A 265 -47.12 -0.74 -7.63
N TYR A 266 -46.11 0.04 -7.24
CA TYR A 266 -44.80 -0.47 -6.78
C TYR A 266 -44.91 -1.36 -5.54
N ILE A 267 -45.86 -1.09 -4.63
CA ILE A 267 -46.09 -1.90 -3.43
C ILE A 267 -46.95 -3.14 -3.74
N ALA A 268 -47.89 -3.04 -4.69
CA ALA A 268 -48.73 -4.15 -5.12
C ALA A 268 -47.99 -5.20 -5.97
N ASN A 269 -47.00 -4.78 -6.77
CA ASN A 269 -46.24 -5.65 -7.68
C ASN A 269 -44.71 -5.54 -7.46
N PRO A 270 -44.17 -6.05 -6.33
CA PRO A 270 -42.73 -5.95 -6.03
C PRO A 270 -41.83 -6.74 -7.00
N GLU A 271 -42.34 -7.79 -7.65
CA GLU A 271 -41.54 -8.62 -8.57
C GLU A 271 -41.36 -7.99 -9.96
N ALA A 272 -42.34 -7.22 -10.45
CA ALA A 272 -42.30 -6.62 -11.78
C ALA A 272 -41.19 -5.55 -11.95
N PHE A 273 -40.76 -4.94 -10.85
CA PHE A 273 -39.76 -3.87 -10.84
C PHE A 273 -38.40 -4.26 -10.25
N ALA A 274 -38.27 -5.45 -9.64
CA ALA A 274 -36.98 -5.99 -9.20
C ALA A 274 -35.99 -6.16 -10.39
N VAL A 275 -36.51 -6.44 -11.59
CA VAL A 275 -35.73 -6.55 -12.84
C VAL A 275 -35.25 -5.17 -13.34
N ALA A 276 -35.92 -4.08 -12.97
CA ALA A 276 -35.55 -2.72 -13.37
C ALA A 276 -34.52 -2.05 -12.43
N ALA A 277 -34.22 -2.67 -11.28
CA ALA A 277 -33.43 -2.08 -10.20
C ALA A 277 -31.98 -2.59 -10.09
N ALA A 278 -31.52 -3.46 -11.00
CA ALA A 278 -30.13 -3.95 -11.02
C ALA A 278 -29.66 -4.34 -12.44
N PRO A 279 -28.49 -3.88 -12.94
CA PRO A 279 -27.65 -2.78 -12.48
C PRO A 279 -27.41 -1.71 -13.56
N ALA A 280 -27.64 -0.43 -13.25
CA ALA A 280 -27.10 0.70 -14.01
C ALA A 280 -25.61 0.93 -13.66
N ALA A 281 -24.79 -0.12 -13.82
CA ALA A 281 -23.36 -0.13 -13.49
C ALA A 281 -22.55 -0.86 -14.58
N ALA A 282 -22.83 -0.54 -15.85
CA ALA A 282 -21.98 -0.85 -17.00
C ALA A 282 -22.27 0.11 -18.18
N SER A 283 -21.25 0.36 -18.99
CA SER A 283 -21.26 1.01 -20.31
C SER A 283 -21.82 2.44 -20.45
N GLU A 284 -21.06 3.44 -19.97
CA GLU A 284 -20.87 4.68 -20.75
C GLU A 284 -19.73 4.47 -21.77
N SER A 285 -20.02 3.88 -22.93
CA SER A 285 -19.14 3.97 -24.11
C SER A 285 -19.80 3.50 -25.41
N SER A 286 -20.45 4.40 -26.15
CA SER A 286 -20.36 4.55 -27.62
C SER A 286 -21.42 5.52 -28.15
N ALA A 287 -21.03 6.34 -29.14
CA ALA A 287 -21.94 7.25 -29.83
C ALA A 287 -22.86 6.48 -30.81
N PRO A 288 -24.07 6.99 -31.11
CA PRO A 288 -24.98 6.33 -32.04
C PRO A 288 -24.53 6.51 -33.49
N ALA A 289 -24.27 5.40 -34.18
CA ALA A 289 -24.21 5.37 -35.64
C ALA A 289 -25.64 5.30 -36.19
N ALA A 290 -25.96 6.15 -37.18
CA ALA A 290 -27.25 6.14 -37.86
C ALA A 290 -27.14 5.42 -39.21
N GLU A 291 -27.88 4.32 -39.38
CA GLU A 291 -28.16 3.75 -40.70
C GLU A 291 -29.37 4.45 -41.33
N ALA A 292 -29.19 5.02 -42.53
CA ALA A 292 -30.23 5.08 -43.58
C ALA A 292 -29.70 5.78 -44.84
N ALA A 293 -29.42 5.02 -45.91
CA ALA A 293 -29.80 5.32 -47.30
C ALA A 293 -29.12 4.34 -48.27
N ALA A 294 -29.85 3.33 -48.74
CA ALA A 294 -29.45 2.53 -49.90
C ALA A 294 -29.99 3.17 -51.18
N ALA A 295 -29.13 3.45 -52.17
CA ALA A 295 -29.50 3.64 -53.58
C ALA A 295 -28.28 3.71 -54.51
N LYS A 296 -27.98 2.60 -55.21
CA LYS A 296 -27.66 2.45 -56.65
C LYS A 296 -26.60 1.37 -56.92
N GLU A 297 -26.94 0.55 -57.90
CA GLU A 297 -26.14 -0.55 -58.46
C GLU A 297 -25.30 -0.08 -59.66
N GLU A 298 -24.27 -0.89 -59.96
CA GLU A 298 -23.65 -1.15 -61.27
C GLU A 298 -23.11 0.00 -62.15
N GLU A 299 -21.78 -0.02 -62.39
CA GLU A 299 -21.21 -0.47 -63.69
C GLU A 299 -19.70 -0.80 -63.56
N LYS A 300 -19.09 -1.33 -64.63
CA LYS A 300 -17.76 -1.99 -64.69
C LYS A 300 -16.81 -1.30 -65.69
N GLU A 301 -15.51 -1.66 -65.62
CA GLU A 301 -14.45 -1.43 -66.64
C GLU A 301 -14.09 0.08 -66.85
N GLU A 302 -12.87 0.57 -67.15
CA GLU A 302 -11.48 0.10 -67.45
C GLU A 302 -10.51 1.17 -66.82
N SER A 303 -9.16 1.09 -66.75
CA SER A 303 -8.07 0.18 -67.16
C SER A 303 -6.83 0.37 -66.23
N ASP A 304 -5.68 -0.24 -66.55
CA ASP A 304 -4.34 0.19 -66.07
C ASP A 304 -3.92 1.56 -66.66
N ASP A 305 -3.11 2.40 -65.99
CA ASP A 305 -1.63 2.33 -66.09
C ASP A 305 -0.87 3.47 -65.33
N ASP A 306 0.40 3.19 -65.04
CA ASP A 306 1.53 4.02 -64.61
C ASP A 306 1.43 5.57 -64.56
N MET A 307 1.69 6.17 -63.38
CA MET A 307 2.55 7.36 -63.21
C MET A 307 2.95 7.51 -61.72
N GLY A 308 4.13 7.02 -61.34
CA GLY A 308 4.65 7.20 -59.97
C GLY A 308 5.22 8.59 -59.69
N PHE A 309 5.14 9.04 -58.43
CA PHE A 309 6.14 9.94 -57.83
C PHE A 309 6.17 9.75 -56.31
N GLY A 310 7.33 9.37 -55.77
CA GLY A 310 7.51 9.19 -54.33
C GLY A 310 7.73 10.53 -53.62
N LEU A 311 7.21 10.66 -52.40
CA LEU A 311 7.45 11.83 -51.56
C LEU A 311 7.66 11.41 -50.09
N PHE A 312 8.85 10.89 -49.81
CA PHE A 312 9.52 11.12 -48.54
C PHE A 312 10.42 12.35 -48.75
N ASP A 313 9.92 13.51 -48.33
CA ASP A 313 10.67 14.68 -47.88
C ASP A 313 10.04 15.11 -46.54
#